data_AF-A0A382K7W1-F1
#
_entry.id   AF-A0A382K7W1-F1
#
_cell.length_a   1.000
_cell.length_b   1.000
_cell.length_c   1.000
_cell.angle_alpha   90.00
_cell.angle_beta   90.00
_cell.angle_gamma   90.00
#
_symmetry.space_group_name_H-M   'P 1'
#
loop_
_entity.id
_entity.type
_entity.pdbx_description
1 polymer ?
#
loop_
_entity_poly.entity_id
_entity_poly.type
_entity_poly.pdbx_seq_one_letter_code
_entity_poly.pdbx_strand_id
1 'polypeptide(L)'
;MFRDSILLLVSFSLSLASVVSAQDYEYDPTSTKYEPDYLSTYSIIVRDPETAELGIGVASRVLAVGRNGSTFKGGVGVIVHQMSSNPFYGRIGMEMLAAGLPPQEIMAQLVRSDEESERRQVAILDIQGRSAAFTGGGPVGLDVY
;
A
#
# COMPACT_ATOMS: atom_id res chain seq x y z
N MET A 1 -13.72 -21.10 -42.92
CA MET A 1 -14.69 -20.32 -42.13
C MET A 1 -14.19 -20.30 -40.68
N PHE A 2 -13.15 -19.51 -40.44
CA PHE A 2 -12.52 -19.35 -39.12
C PHE A 2 -13.28 -18.25 -38.36
N ARG A 3 -13.58 -18.51 -37.08
CA ARG A 3 -14.25 -17.58 -36.17
C ARG A 3 -13.16 -16.72 -35.52
N ASP A 4 -13.09 -15.45 -35.89
CA ASP A 4 -12.20 -14.50 -35.24
C ASP A 4 -12.78 -14.10 -33.88
N SER A 5 -12.05 -14.46 -32.83
CA SER A 5 -12.31 -14.07 -31.45
C SER A 5 -11.77 -12.66 -31.24
N ILE A 6 -12.64 -11.73 -30.89
CA ILE A 6 -12.28 -10.35 -30.55
C ILE A 6 -11.55 -10.37 -29.19
N LEU A 7 -10.23 -10.20 -29.22
CA LEU A 7 -9.41 -9.87 -28.08
C LEU A 7 -9.68 -8.40 -27.72
N LEU A 8 -10.40 -8.18 -26.61
CA LEU A 8 -10.65 -6.86 -26.06
C LEU A 8 -9.40 -6.44 -25.26
N LEU A 9 -8.52 -5.65 -25.90
CA LEU A 9 -7.35 -5.07 -25.25
C LEU A 9 -7.83 -3.86 -24.42
N VAL A 10 -8.05 -4.05 -23.12
CA VAL A 10 -8.33 -2.94 -22.20
C VAL A 10 -7.03 -2.17 -21.99
N SER A 11 -6.92 -1.03 -22.68
CA SER A 11 -5.81 -0.10 -22.52
C SER A 11 -5.97 0.63 -21.18
N PHE A 12 -5.29 0.16 -20.15
CA PHE A 12 -5.21 0.83 -18.85
C PHE A 12 -4.24 2.01 -19.03
N SER A 13 -4.75 3.24 -19.10
CA SER A 13 -3.89 4.43 -19.10
C SER A 13 -3.23 4.55 -17.73
N LEU A 14 -2.00 4.06 -17.63
CA LEU A 14 -1.15 4.20 -16.46
C LEU A 14 -0.75 5.68 -16.34
N SER A 15 -1.52 6.49 -15.62
CA SER A 15 -1.03 7.78 -15.14
C SER A 15 0.15 7.49 -14.23
N LEU A 16 1.35 7.92 -14.64
CA LEU A 16 2.64 7.71 -13.99
C LEU A 16 2.52 7.90 -12.46
N ALA A 17 2.40 6.78 -11.74
CA ALA A 17 2.85 6.71 -10.36
C ALA A 17 4.38 6.57 -10.42
N SER A 18 5.09 7.39 -9.66
CA SER A 18 6.56 7.47 -9.63
C SER A 18 7.21 6.08 -9.71
N VAL A 19 8.09 5.90 -10.70
CA VAL A 19 8.93 4.71 -10.81
C VAL A 19 9.86 4.69 -9.60
N VAL A 20 9.60 3.81 -8.64
CA VAL A 20 10.57 3.45 -7.61
C VAL A 20 11.56 2.48 -8.27
N SER A 21 12.83 2.89 -8.34
CA SER A 21 13.91 2.02 -8.79
C SER A 21 13.98 0.80 -7.90
N ALA A 22 13.90 -0.40 -8.47
CA ALA A 22 14.36 -1.60 -7.79
C ALA A 22 15.87 -1.44 -7.57
N GLN A 23 16.35 -1.56 -6.34
CA GLN A 23 17.78 -1.69 -6.06
C GLN A 23 18.21 -3.13 -6.35
N ASP A 24 19.30 -3.30 -7.07
CA ASP A 24 19.90 -4.61 -7.32
C ASP A 24 20.42 -5.18 -5.99
N TYR A 25 19.85 -6.28 -5.53
CA TYR A 25 20.34 -7.00 -4.36
C TYR A 25 21.33 -8.08 -4.79
N GLU A 26 22.59 -7.96 -4.37
CA GLU A 26 23.64 -8.96 -4.60
C GLU A 26 23.74 -9.91 -3.40
N TYR A 27 23.45 -11.19 -3.61
CA TYR A 27 23.44 -12.20 -2.54
C TYR A 27 24.85 -12.74 -2.26
N ASP A 28 25.41 -12.38 -1.09
CA ASP A 28 26.66 -12.96 -0.56
C ASP A 28 26.37 -14.08 0.46
N PRO A 29 26.61 -15.36 0.12
CA PRO A 29 26.36 -16.48 1.03
C PRO A 29 27.35 -16.57 2.21
N THR A 30 28.40 -15.73 2.24
CA THR A 30 29.43 -15.70 3.29
C THR A 30 29.23 -14.58 4.30
N SER A 31 28.24 -13.70 4.09
CA SER A 31 27.94 -12.62 5.01
C SER A 31 27.53 -13.15 6.38
N THR A 32 28.18 -12.64 7.41
CA THR A 32 27.81 -12.84 8.83
C THR A 32 26.97 -11.68 9.36
N LYS A 33 26.73 -10.64 8.56
CA LYS A 33 25.84 -9.54 8.88
C LYS A 33 24.41 -9.94 8.56
N TYR A 34 23.52 -9.83 9.55
CA TYR A 34 22.09 -9.91 9.31
C TYR A 34 21.66 -8.61 8.62
N GLU A 35 21.43 -8.67 7.31
CA GLU A 35 20.88 -7.58 6.50
C GLU A 35 19.35 -7.76 6.43
N PRO A 36 18.55 -7.05 7.26
CA PRO A 36 17.10 -7.18 7.28
C PRO A 36 16.38 -6.73 5.99
N ASP A 37 17.10 -6.12 5.03
CA ASP A 37 16.55 -5.53 3.79
C ASP A 37 15.97 -6.54 2.79
N TYR A 38 15.92 -7.82 3.16
CA TYR A 38 15.32 -8.84 2.31
C TYR A 38 13.79 -8.92 2.39
N LEU A 39 13.15 -8.22 3.34
CA LEU A 39 11.68 -8.20 3.48
C LEU A 39 11.05 -7.03 2.72
N SER A 40 10.82 -7.23 1.42
CA SER A 40 10.04 -6.29 0.61
C SER A 40 8.54 -6.61 0.66
N THR A 41 7.73 -5.54 0.63
CA THR A 41 6.27 -5.64 0.48
C THR A 41 5.82 -4.61 -0.55
N TYR A 42 5.00 -5.06 -1.50
CA TYR A 42 4.37 -4.19 -2.49
C TYR A 42 2.86 -4.36 -2.41
N SER A 43 2.14 -3.26 -2.58
CA SER A 43 0.68 -3.25 -2.53
C SER A 43 0.08 -2.35 -3.60
N ILE A 44 -1.09 -2.71 -4.09
CA ILE A 44 -1.91 -1.90 -4.98
C ILE A 44 -3.33 -1.83 -4.41
N ILE A 45 -3.91 -0.63 -4.43
CA ILE A 45 -5.30 -0.37 -4.08
C ILE A 45 -5.96 0.34 -5.27
N VAL A 46 -7.16 -0.11 -5.64
CA VAL A 46 -7.86 0.38 -6.84
C VAL A 46 -9.33 0.64 -6.54
N ARG A 47 -9.90 1.59 -7.26
CA ARG A 47 -11.34 1.84 -7.34
C ARG A 47 -11.72 1.84 -8.81
N ASP A 48 -12.74 1.08 -9.16
CA ASP A 48 -13.37 1.19 -10.47
C ASP A 48 -14.25 2.46 -10.53
N PRO A 49 -14.00 3.42 -11.44
CA PRO A 49 -14.81 4.62 -11.60
C PRO A 49 -16.28 4.34 -11.90
N GLU A 50 -16.59 3.28 -12.65
CA GLU A 50 -17.93 2.98 -13.16
C GLU A 50 -18.79 2.24 -12.12
N THR A 51 -18.21 1.24 -11.46
CA THR A 51 -18.94 0.39 -10.50
C THR A 51 -18.75 0.79 -9.03
N ALA A 52 -17.76 1.63 -8.75
CA ALA A 52 -17.28 1.93 -7.39
C ALA A 52 -16.74 0.71 -6.62
N GLU A 53 -16.45 -0.40 -7.30
CA GLU A 53 -15.80 -1.56 -6.69
C GLU A 53 -14.40 -1.20 -6.19
N LEU A 54 -14.02 -1.77 -5.04
CA LEU A 54 -12.71 -1.57 -4.41
C LEU A 54 -11.90 -2.85 -4.50
N GLY A 55 -10.64 -2.75 -4.93
CA GLY A 55 -9.71 -3.87 -5.06
C GLY A 55 -8.41 -3.65 -4.30
N ILE A 56 -7.82 -4.74 -3.82
CA ILE A 56 -6.56 -4.75 -3.07
C ILE A 56 -5.72 -5.93 -3.52
N GLY A 57 -4.43 -5.69 -3.78
CA GLY A 57 -3.42 -6.72 -3.97
C GLY A 57 -2.20 -6.42 -3.11
N VAL A 58 -1.67 -7.43 -2.40
CA VAL A 58 -0.45 -7.30 -1.58
C VAL A 58 0.43 -8.52 -1.81
N ALA A 59 1.73 -8.28 -2.04
CA ALA A 59 2.75 -9.31 -2.17
C ALA A 59 3.88 -9.03 -1.17
N SER A 60 4.29 -10.06 -0.41
CA SER A 60 5.32 -9.96 0.62
C SER A 60 5.99 -11.30 0.85
N ARG A 61 7.19 -11.26 1.44
CA ARG A 61 7.86 -12.43 2.01
C ARG A 61 7.41 -12.76 3.44
N VAL A 62 6.44 -12.00 3.97
CA VAL A 62 5.79 -12.24 5.26
C VAL A 62 4.50 -13.05 5.08
N LEU A 63 4.31 -14.06 5.94
CA LEU A 63 3.11 -14.90 5.94
C LEU A 63 1.87 -14.08 6.34
N ALA A 64 0.74 -14.39 5.71
CA ALA A 64 -0.57 -13.78 5.99
C ALA A 64 -0.62 -12.23 5.85
N VAL A 65 0.18 -11.66 4.94
CA VAL A 65 0.28 -10.20 4.74
C VAL A 65 -1.07 -9.52 4.50
N GLY A 66 -2.00 -10.16 3.79
CA GLY A 66 -3.32 -9.59 3.52
C GLY A 66 -4.17 -9.35 4.76
N ARG A 67 -3.96 -10.10 5.86
CA ARG A 67 -4.63 -9.85 7.14
C ARG A 67 -3.90 -8.81 7.98
N ASN A 68 -2.56 -8.78 7.90
CA ASN A 68 -1.74 -7.97 8.80
C ASN A 68 -1.52 -6.54 8.33
N GLY A 69 -1.61 -6.28 7.02
CA GLY A 69 -1.27 -4.98 6.41
C GLY A 69 -2.43 -4.27 5.74
N SER A 70 -3.67 -4.78 5.83
CA SER A 70 -4.79 -4.24 5.07
C SER A 70 -6.07 -4.19 5.91
N THR A 71 -6.79 -3.08 5.81
CA THR A 71 -8.14 -2.90 6.36
C THR A 71 -9.04 -2.33 5.28
N PHE A 72 -10.22 -2.90 5.08
CA PHE A 72 -11.14 -2.48 4.04
C PHE A 72 -12.58 -2.65 4.46
N LYS A 73 -13.45 -1.81 3.89
CA LYS A 73 -14.89 -1.90 4.06
C LYS A 73 -15.57 -1.46 2.77
N GLY A 74 -16.39 -2.35 2.22
CA GLY A 74 -17.18 -2.08 1.02
C GLY A 74 -18.04 -0.84 1.19
N GLY A 75 -18.10 0.00 0.15
CA GLY A 75 -18.81 1.27 0.20
C GLY A 75 -18.14 2.36 1.05
N VAL A 76 -16.95 2.13 1.63
CA VAL A 76 -16.24 3.11 2.47
C VAL A 76 -14.83 3.37 1.95
N GLY A 77 -13.98 2.34 1.88
CA GLY A 77 -12.60 2.51 1.43
C GLY A 77 -11.66 1.37 1.80
N VAL A 78 -10.39 1.60 1.50
CA VAL A 78 -9.24 0.71 1.71
C VAL A 78 -8.11 1.48 2.36
N ILE A 79 -7.45 0.85 3.34
CA ILE A 79 -6.22 1.32 3.97
C ILE A 79 -5.21 0.17 3.96
N VAL A 80 -4.02 0.43 3.43
CA VAL A 80 -2.89 -0.51 3.45
C VAL A 80 -1.73 0.14 4.19
N HIS A 81 -1.08 -0.62 5.06
CA HIS A 81 0.12 -0.20 5.79
C HIS A 81 1.17 -1.32 5.78
N GLN A 82 2.44 -0.95 5.57
CA GLN A 82 3.58 -1.85 5.40
C GLN A 82 4.88 -1.24 5.97
N MET A 83 6.03 -1.88 5.71
CA MET A 83 7.32 -1.65 6.36
C MET A 83 7.29 -2.07 7.84
N SER A 84 7.05 -1.16 8.78
CA SER A 84 6.73 -1.48 10.18
C SER A 84 5.24 -1.27 10.42
N SER A 85 4.42 -2.24 9.97
CA SER A 85 2.96 -2.16 9.98
C SER A 85 2.38 -1.84 11.36
N ASN A 86 1.43 -0.90 11.38
CA ASN A 86 0.67 -0.54 12.58
C ASN A 86 -0.83 -0.77 12.34
N PRO A 87 -1.44 -1.83 12.92
CA PRO A 87 -2.85 -2.17 12.68
C PRO A 87 -3.84 -1.07 13.14
N PHE A 88 -3.40 -0.13 13.98
CA PHE A 88 -4.23 0.99 14.38
C PHE A 88 -4.50 1.98 13.23
N TYR A 89 -3.60 2.09 12.25
CA TYR A 89 -3.85 2.90 11.04
C TYR A 89 -5.08 2.40 10.29
N GLY A 90 -5.20 1.07 10.14
CA GLY A 90 -6.35 0.45 9.52
C GLY A 90 -7.63 0.69 10.31
N ARG A 91 -7.63 0.38 11.62
CA ARG A 91 -8.82 0.50 12.48
C ARG A 91 -9.31 1.95 12.58
N ILE A 92 -8.44 2.87 13.03
CA ILE A 92 -8.80 4.27 13.28
C ILE A 92 -9.08 5.00 11.96
N GLY A 93 -8.25 4.79 10.94
CA GLY A 93 -8.45 5.42 9.64
C GLY A 93 -9.76 4.98 8.98
N MET A 94 -10.18 3.72 9.15
CA MET A 94 -11.46 3.24 8.62
C MET A 94 -12.66 3.86 9.34
N GLU A 95 -12.57 4.10 10.65
CA GLU A 95 -13.58 4.84 11.41
C GLU A 95 -13.69 6.28 10.90
N MET A 96 -12.55 6.95 10.66
CA MET A 96 -12.52 8.31 10.10
C MET A 96 -13.07 8.39 8.66
N LEU A 97 -12.75 7.40 7.81
CA LEU A 97 -13.32 7.29 6.47
C LEU A 97 -14.83 7.11 6.52
N ALA A 98 -15.32 6.24 7.42
CA ALA A 98 -16.76 6.04 7.60
C ALA A 98 -17.46 7.31 8.12
N ALA A 99 -16.75 8.18 8.84
CA ALA A 99 -17.22 9.50 9.25
C ALA A 99 -17.11 10.59 8.15
N GLY A 100 -16.58 10.24 6.97
CA GLY A 100 -16.53 11.13 5.80
C GLY A 100 -15.28 12.01 5.70
N LEU A 101 -14.29 11.85 6.59
CA LEU A 101 -13.05 12.61 6.51
C LEU A 101 -12.28 12.25 5.22
N PRO A 102 -11.65 13.23 4.54
CA PRO A 102 -10.86 12.96 3.35
C PRO A 102 -9.56 12.23 3.70
N PRO A 103 -9.07 11.33 2.82
CA PRO A 103 -7.83 10.57 3.03
C PRO A 103 -6.61 11.38 3.46
N GLN A 104 -6.44 12.61 2.96
CA GLN A 104 -5.31 13.47 3.28
C GLN A 104 -5.34 13.94 4.74
N GLU A 105 -6.51 14.31 5.26
CA GLU A 105 -6.66 14.71 6.66
C GLU A 105 -6.46 13.51 7.59
N ILE A 106 -6.99 12.35 7.21
CA ILE A 106 -6.79 11.09 7.94
C ILE A 106 -5.30 10.76 8.01
N MET A 107 -4.60 10.79 6.87
CA MET A 107 -3.16 10.54 6.81
C MET A 107 -2.39 11.48 7.74
N ALA A 108 -2.68 12.78 7.67
CA ALA A 108 -2.02 13.79 8.50
C ALA A 108 -2.26 13.54 10.01
N GLN A 109 -3.47 13.13 10.39
CA GLN A 109 -3.78 12.80 11.78
C GLN A 109 -3.07 11.53 12.25
N LEU A 110 -3.08 10.46 11.45
CA LEU A 110 -2.44 9.19 11.78
C LEU A 110 -0.92 9.37 11.92
N VAL A 111 -0.27 10.01 10.95
CA VAL A 111 1.18 10.28 10.97
C VAL A 111 1.57 11.13 12.16
N ARG A 112 0.86 12.23 12.43
CA ARG A 112 1.15 13.12 13.58
C ARG A 112 1.00 12.41 14.93
N SER A 113 0.22 11.34 14.99
CA SER A 113 -0.08 10.62 16.23
C SER A 113 0.80 9.38 16.44
N ASP A 114 1.71 9.07 15.50
CA ASP A 114 2.63 7.94 15.57
C ASP A 114 4.07 8.46 15.63
N GLU A 115 4.72 8.37 16.79
CA GLU A 115 6.12 8.81 16.98
C GLU A 115 7.10 8.04 16.08
N GLU A 116 6.71 6.84 15.66
CA GLU A 116 7.47 5.97 14.77
C GLU A 116 6.93 6.05 13.32
N SER A 117 6.22 7.13 12.97
CA SER A 117 5.66 7.33 11.63
C SER A 117 6.71 7.19 10.54
N GLU A 118 7.95 7.60 10.79
CA GLU A 118 9.07 7.48 9.85
C GLU A 118 9.40 6.02 9.45
N ARG A 119 8.87 5.03 10.16
CA ARG A 119 9.03 3.59 9.84
C ARG A 119 7.80 2.99 9.17
N ARG A 120 6.84 3.84 8.77
CA ARG A 120 5.57 3.43 8.16
C ARG A 120 5.57 3.72 6.68
N GLN A 121 4.93 2.84 5.92
CA GLN A 121 4.45 3.17 4.58
C GLN A 121 2.96 2.87 4.51
N VAL A 122 2.16 3.83 4.07
CA VAL A 122 0.69 3.78 4.16
C VAL A 122 0.06 4.33 2.89
N ALA A 123 -1.01 3.68 2.43
CA ALA A 123 -1.88 4.18 1.38
C ALA A 123 -3.35 4.10 1.83
N ILE A 124 -4.13 5.14 1.51
CA ILE A 124 -5.56 5.26 1.81
C ILE A 124 -6.27 5.57 0.48
N LEU A 125 -7.35 4.86 0.20
CA LEU A 125 -8.27 5.11 -0.92
C LEU A 125 -9.70 5.04 -0.41
N ASP A 126 -10.50 6.07 -0.64
CA ASP A 126 -11.91 6.06 -0.26
C ASP A 126 -12.83 5.68 -1.42
N ILE A 127 -14.12 5.47 -1.11
CA ILE A 127 -15.15 5.12 -2.08
C ILE A 127 -15.48 6.24 -3.07
N GLN A 128 -15.04 7.48 -2.83
CA GLN A 128 -15.15 8.58 -3.79
C GLN A 128 -13.94 8.64 -4.75
N GLY A 129 -12.93 7.79 -4.56
CA GLY A 129 -11.71 7.77 -5.36
C GLY A 129 -10.67 8.80 -4.92
N ARG A 130 -10.86 9.47 -3.77
CA ARG A 130 -9.82 10.31 -3.17
C ARG A 130 -8.77 9.38 -2.54
N SER A 131 -7.50 9.77 -2.57
CA SER A 131 -6.43 8.95 -2.02
C SER A 131 -5.31 9.76 -1.39
N ALA A 132 -4.61 9.13 -0.45
CA ALA A 132 -3.41 9.67 0.19
C ALA A 132 -2.37 8.57 0.38
N ALA A 133 -1.09 8.91 0.25
CA ALA A 133 0.01 8.00 0.48
C ALA A 133 1.09 8.69 1.33
N PHE A 134 1.76 7.90 2.16
CA PHE A 134 2.86 8.35 3.02
C PHE A 134 3.94 7.28 3.04
N THR A 135 5.21 7.70 2.93
CA THR A 135 6.38 6.85 3.14
C THR A 135 7.29 7.59 4.11
N GLY A 136 7.47 7.04 5.30
CA GLY A 136 8.42 7.53 6.29
C GLY A 136 9.86 7.23 5.87
N GLY A 137 10.81 8.05 6.35
CA GLY A 137 12.25 7.81 6.24
C GLY A 137 12.88 8.03 4.86
N GLY A 138 12.09 8.23 3.79
CA GLY A 138 12.63 8.23 2.42
C GLY A 138 13.23 6.86 2.05
N PRO A 139 13.82 6.70 0.84
CA PRO A 139 14.42 5.42 0.48
C PRO A 139 15.69 5.19 1.31
N VAL A 140 15.63 4.12 2.11
CA VAL A 140 16.68 3.51 2.95
C VAL A 140 16.86 4.13 4.35
N GLY A 141 16.62 3.30 5.36
CA GLY A 141 16.88 3.55 6.78
C GLY A 141 16.81 2.24 7.57
N LEU A 142 17.61 1.26 7.15
CA LEU A 142 17.94 0.10 7.98
C LEU A 142 18.87 0.54 9.12
N ASP A 143 18.30 1.18 10.13
CA ASP A 143 18.90 1.17 11.45
C ASP A 143 17.94 0.41 12.37
N VAL A 144 18.25 -0.86 12.59
CA VAL A 144 17.65 -1.66 13.66
C VAL A 144 18.81 -2.21 14.49
N TYR A 145 18.76 -1.89 15.80
CA TYR A 145 19.67 -2.29 16.89
C TYR A 145 20.23 -3.71 16.79
#